data_AF-A0A1V5QVY3-F1
#
_entry.id   AF-A0A1V5QVY3-F1
#
_cell.length_a   1.000
_cell.length_b   1.000
_cell.length_c   1.000
_cell.angle_alpha   90.00
_cell.angle_beta   90.00
_cell.angle_gamma   90.00
#
_symmetry.space_group_name_H-M   'P 1'
#
loop_
_entity.id
_entity.type
_entity.pdbx_description
1 polymer ?
#
loop_
_entity_poly.entity_id
_entity_poly.type
_entity_poly.pdbx_seq_one_letter_code
_entity_poly.pdbx_strand_id
1 'polypeptide(L)' 'MSDTIDGFKAMKDHKKALRDKYGVECPECKLNRPKACATILLPQQRCRVDGYRDPRPELTDEQWSAA' A
#
# COMPACT_ATOMS: atom_id res chain seq x y z
N MET A 1 -17.55 -16.59 -16.78
CA MET A 1 -17.04 -15.33 -16.19
C MET A 1 -16.22 -15.61 -14.92
N SER A 2 -15.35 -16.62 -14.97
CA SER A 2 -14.47 -17.04 -13.86
C SER A 2 -13.10 -16.36 -13.96
N ASP A 3 -12.57 -16.23 -15.18
CA ASP A 3 -11.25 -15.67 -15.49
C ASP A 3 -11.03 -14.25 -14.92
N THR A 4 -12.06 -13.41 -14.98
CA THR A 4 -12.01 -12.05 -14.44
C THR A 4 -11.88 -12.03 -12.92
N ILE A 5 -12.55 -12.94 -12.20
CA ILE A 5 -12.54 -12.99 -10.72
C ILE A 5 -11.16 -13.42 -10.21
N ASP A 6 -10.54 -14.42 -10.85
CA ASP A 6 -9.22 -14.89 -10.48
C ASP A 6 -8.13 -13.87 -10.81
N GLY A 7 -8.26 -13.13 -11.93
CA GLY A 7 -7.39 -11.99 -12.23
C GLY A 7 -7.45 -10.89 -11.15
N PHE A 8 -8.64 -10.54 -10.64
CA PHE A 8 -8.77 -9.56 -9.56
C PHE A 8 -8.18 -10.04 -8.23
N LYS A 9 -8.24 -11.35 -7.94
CA LYS A 9 -7.59 -11.93 -6.74
C LYS A 9 -6.07 -11.85 -6.85
N ALA A 10 -5.49 -12.29 -7.96
CA ALA A 10 -4.04 -12.22 -8.18
C ALA A 10 -3.51 -10.79 -8.03
N MET A 11 -4.22 -9.80 -8.58
CA MET A 11 -3.88 -8.38 -8.43
C MET A 11 -3.98 -7.88 -6.99
N LYS A 12 -4.94 -8.36 -6.21
CA LYS A 12 -5.10 -8.01 -4.79
C LYS A 12 -3.98 -8.61 -3.96
N ASP A 13 -3.62 -9.87 -4.21
CA ASP A 13 -2.57 -10.58 -3.50
C ASP A 13 -1.20 -9.97 -3.79
N HIS A 14 -0.92 -9.62 -5.05
CA HIS A 14 0.27 -8.87 -5.44
C HIS A 14 0.38 -7.51 -4.71
N LYS A 15 -0.71 -6.75 -4.67
CA LYS A 15 -0.76 -5.48 -3.90
C LYS A 15 -0.61 -5.69 -2.39
N LYS A 16 -0.98 -6.84 -1.86
CA LYS A 16 -0.77 -7.18 -0.46
C LYS A 16 0.71 -7.49 -0.21
N ALA A 17 1.34 -8.33 -1.04
CA ALA A 17 2.76 -8.63 -0.96
C ALA A 17 3.63 -7.36 -1.07
N LEU A 18 3.27 -6.44 -1.95
CA LEU A 18 3.91 -5.12 -2.06
C LEU A 18 3.81 -4.29 -0.78
N ARG A 19 2.64 -4.30 -0.12
CA ARG A 19 2.46 -3.60 1.16
C ARG A 19 3.21 -4.28 2.30
N ASP A 20 3.32 -5.59 2.28
CA ASP A 20 4.06 -6.33 3.32
C ASP A 20 5.58 -6.11 3.19
N LYS A 21 6.11 -5.99 1.96
CA LYS A 21 7.55 -5.75 1.69
C LYS A 21 7.95 -4.27 1.79
N TYR A 22 7.17 -3.38 1.18
CA TYR A 22 7.54 -1.97 0.98
C TYR A 22 6.58 -0.97 1.63
N GLY A 23 5.48 -1.46 2.20
CA GLY A 23 4.48 -0.62 2.87
C GLY A 23 5.03 -0.06 4.16
N VAL A 24 4.74 1.22 4.41
CA VAL A 24 5.09 1.90 5.66
C VAL A 24 3.81 2.45 6.28
N GLU A 25 3.75 2.39 7.61
CA GLU A 25 2.65 2.98 8.36
C GLU A 25 2.64 4.50 8.18
N CYS A 26 1.47 5.08 7.88
CA CYS A 26 1.33 6.52 7.81
C CYS A 26 1.74 7.17 9.16
N PRO A 27 2.75 8.06 9.17
CA PRO A 27 3.24 8.66 10.41
C PRO A 27 2.18 9.57 11.04
N GLU A 28 1.39 10.29 10.22
CA GLU A 28 0.30 11.14 10.71
C GLU A 28 -0.82 10.32 11.36
N CYS A 29 -1.21 9.18 10.77
CA CYS A 29 -2.19 8.29 11.41
C CYS A 29 -1.70 7.82 12.78
N LYS A 30 -0.42 7.48 12.89
CA LYS A 30 0.18 6.96 14.13
C LYS A 30 0.23 8.03 15.24
N LEU A 31 0.48 9.29 14.86
CA LEU A 31 0.52 10.44 15.77
C LEU A 31 -0.89 10.89 16.18
N ASN A 32 -1.79 11.09 15.22
CA ASN A 32 -3.13 11.63 15.46
C ASN A 32 -4.09 10.59 16.02
N ARG A 33 -3.88 9.30 15.73
CA ARG A 33 -4.80 8.21 16.06
C ARG A 33 -4.04 7.01 16.63
N PRO A 34 -3.40 7.14 17.81
CA PRO A 34 -2.60 6.07 18.41
C PRO A 34 -3.38 4.80 18.75
N LYS A 35 -4.72 4.87 18.85
CA LYS A 35 -5.60 3.73 19.10
C LYS A 35 -6.08 3.01 17.83
N ALA A 36 -5.86 3.61 16.65
CA ALA A 36 -6.28 3.04 15.37
C ALA A 36 -5.09 2.44 14.64
N CYS A 37 -5.31 1.38 13.86
CA CYS A 37 -4.29 0.87 12.95
C CYS A 37 -3.96 1.93 11.90
N ALA A 38 -2.68 2.30 11.79
CA ALA A 38 -2.22 3.24 10.78
C ALA A 38 -2.45 2.66 9.38
N THR A 39 -2.76 3.53 8.41
CA THR A 39 -2.89 3.09 7.02
C THR A 39 -1.52 2.70 6.48
N ILE A 40 -1.38 1.49 5.95
CA ILE A 40 -0.16 1.05 5.26
C ILE A 40 -0.13 1.68 3.86
N LEU A 41 0.87 2.52 3.62
CA LEU A 41 1.05 3.28 2.39
C LEU A 41 2.20 2.70 1.59
N LEU A 42 1.94 2.52 0.29
CA LEU A 42 2.98 2.37 -0.71
C LEU A 42 3.61 3.73 -1.02
N PRO A 43 4.83 3.77 -1.61
CA PRO A 43 5.43 5.01 -2.08
C PRO A 43 4.47 5.79 -2.99
N GLN A 44 4.47 7.12 -2.86
CA GLN A 44 3.52 8.05 -3.50
C GLN A 44 2.03 7.90 -3.14
N GLN A 45 1.64 6.86 -2.38
CA GLN A 45 0.25 6.65 -2.02
C GLN A 45 -0.20 7.71 -1.00
N ARG A 46 -1.43 8.21 -1.19
CA ARG A 46 -2.08 9.11 -0.25
C ARG A 46 -2.87 8.33 0.80
N CYS A 47 -2.68 8.69 2.06
CA CYS A 47 -3.50 8.25 3.17
C CYS A 47 -4.92 8.80 3.02
N ARG A 48 -5.91 7.91 3.15
CA ARG A 48 -7.32 8.27 3.07
C ARG A 48 -7.81 9.00 4.32
N VAL A 49 -7.15 8.81 5.46
CA VAL A 49 -7.59 9.32 6.76
C VAL A 49 -7.13 10.75 6.96
N ASP A 50 -5.82 10.97 6.98
CA ASP A 50 -5.22 12.29 7.27
C ASP A 50 -4.82 13.05 6.00
N GLY A 51 -4.78 12.38 4.85
CA GLY A 51 -4.38 13.01 3.58
C GLY A 51 -2.87 13.06 3.35
N TYR A 52 -2.05 12.58 4.29
CA TYR A 52 -0.61 12.41 4.13
C TYR A 52 -0.27 11.71 2.81
N ARG A 53 0.63 12.31 2.02
CA ARG A 53 1.18 11.69 0.82
C ARG A 53 2.60 11.24 1.13
N ASP A 54 2.87 9.96 0.90
CA ASP A 54 4.19 9.41 1.11
C ASP A 54 5.19 10.07 0.14
N PRO A 55 6.26 10.74 0.64
CA PRO A 55 7.23 11.44 -0.17
C PRO A 55 8.28 10.52 -0.78
N ARG A 56 8.27 9.20 -0.49
CA ARG A 56 9.24 8.25 -1.04
C ARG A 56 9.14 8.20 -2.57
N PRO A 57 10.28 8.03 -3.26
CA PRO A 57 10.30 7.86 -4.70
C PRO A 57 9.47 6.64 -5.10
N GLU A 58 8.95 6.68 -6.31
CA GLU A 58 8.13 5.60 -6.83
C GLU A 58 8.89 4.27 -6.86
N LEU A 59 8.15 3.19 -6.60
CA LEU A 59 8.71 1.86 -6.63
C LEU A 59 9.15 1.56 -8.07
N THR A 60 10.40 1.15 -8.28
CA THR A 60 10.90 0.82 -9.63
C THR A 60 10.14 -0.38 -10.19
N ASP A 61 10.06 -0.51 -11.52
CA ASP A 61 9.40 -1.66 -12.18
C ASP A 61 9.95 -3.01 -11.68
N GLU A 62 11.25 -3.07 -11.37
CA GLU A 62 11.89 -4.25 -10.79
C GLU A 62 11.30 -4.62 -9.42
N GLN A 63 11.10 -3.63 -8.54
CA GLN A 63 10.49 -3.82 -7.23
C GLN A 63 8.99 -4.12 -7.32
N TRP A 64 8.32 -3.62 -8.36
CA TRP A 64 6.95 -4.02 -8.69
C TRP A 64 6.88 -5.48 -9.11
N SER A 65 7.80 -5.94 -9.96
CA SER A 65 7.83 -7.32 -10.47
C SER A 65 8.35 -8.36 -9.48
N ALA A 66 9.13 -7.95 -8.47
CA ALA A 66 9.72 -8.81 -7.44
C ALA A 66 8.78 -9.13 -6.26
N ALA A 67 7.54 -8.61 -6.29
CA ALA A 67 6.58 -8.69 -5.19
C ALA A 67 5.74 -9.97 -5.23
#